data_AF-A0A024TMF1-F1
#
_entry.id   AF-A0A024TMF1-F1
#
_cell.length_a   1.000
_cell.length_b   1.000
_cell.length_c   1.000
_cell.angle_alpha   90.00
_cell.angle_beta   90.00
_cell.angle_gamma   90.00
#
_symmetry.space_group_name_H-M   'P 1'
#
loop_
_entity.id
_entity.type
_entity.pdbx_description
1 polymer ?
#
loop_
_entity_poly.entity_id
_entity_poly.type
_entity_poly.pdbx_seq_one_letter_code
_entity_poly.pdbx_strand_id
1 'polypeptide(L)'
;MSSTATTLKEQGNAAFEDKRFDEAEAFYSKAILQEPKQHTLYGNRSAARFHQKKYQEALKDAETAVSLDPTWAKGHFRKGQAHEALHQLRLAQHAYESTLQHGGNKRDVVEKVAATKKAADKEDRERVIHSREDWNEIYTNISDKKLRLAILVKFWNASTKAERFSFFMRFLAILSDGGTPSRIGRYSTEQMEPFPASNYDTIELPDTWSTYYDSLALAQKGDIMQDMYTAASEAEKTTIINDMKYFIHQLYKEDPDDDE
;
A
#
# COMPACT_ATOMS: atom_id res chain seq x y z
N MET A 1 -45.69 8.85 14.55
CA MET A 1 -45.51 10.11 13.79
C MET A 1 -44.07 10.17 13.32
N SER A 2 -43.82 10.38 12.02
CA SER A 2 -42.47 10.53 11.46
C SER A 2 -41.84 11.83 11.98
N SER A 3 -40.57 11.82 12.41
CA SER A 3 -39.90 13.06 12.85
C SER A 3 -39.74 14.02 11.65
N THR A 4 -39.68 15.33 11.91
CA THR A 4 -39.43 16.34 10.86
C THR A 4 -38.18 16.01 10.03
N ALA A 5 -37.13 15.49 10.67
CA ALA A 5 -35.90 15.05 9.99
C ALA A 5 -36.13 13.83 9.10
N THR A 6 -36.95 12.86 9.54
CA THR A 6 -37.29 11.69 8.73
C THR A 6 -38.06 12.08 7.47
N THR A 7 -39.01 13.02 7.60
CA THR A 7 -39.75 13.57 6.44
C THR A 7 -38.81 14.27 5.46
N LEU A 8 -37.89 15.11 5.95
CA LEU A 8 -36.88 15.78 5.11
C LEU A 8 -35.95 14.78 4.41
N LYS A 9 -35.55 13.71 5.10
CA LYS A 9 -34.76 12.62 4.51
C LYS A 9 -35.51 11.93 3.38
N GLU A 10 -36.80 11.63 3.58
CA GLU A 10 -37.65 11.00 2.56
C GLU A 10 -37.82 11.92 1.33
N GLN A 11 -38.02 13.22 1.53
CA GLN A 11 -38.04 14.21 0.44
C GLN A 11 -36.70 14.26 -0.31
N GLY A 12 -35.59 14.24 0.42
CA GLY A 12 -34.26 14.17 -0.17
C GLY A 12 -34.05 12.91 -1.00
N ASN A 13 -34.53 11.75 -0.51
CA ASN A 13 -34.47 10.48 -1.24
C ASN A 13 -35.30 10.53 -2.52
N ALA A 14 -36.53 11.04 -2.46
CA ALA A 14 -37.39 11.18 -3.63
C ALA A 14 -36.76 12.11 -4.69
N ALA A 15 -36.23 13.27 -4.27
CA ALA A 15 -35.50 14.17 -5.16
C ALA A 15 -34.26 13.49 -5.77
N PHE A 16 -33.54 12.67 -5.00
CA PHE A 16 -32.39 11.92 -5.47
C PHE A 16 -32.78 10.88 -6.54
N GLU A 17 -33.87 10.15 -6.33
CA GLU A 17 -34.41 9.17 -7.28
C GLU A 17 -34.84 9.84 -8.60
N ASP A 18 -35.41 11.05 -8.51
CA ASP A 18 -35.75 11.91 -9.65
C ASP A 18 -34.51 12.57 -10.32
N LYS A 19 -33.29 12.29 -9.84
CA LYS A 19 -32.02 12.91 -10.28
C LYS A 19 -31.96 14.43 -10.06
N ARG A 20 -32.80 14.97 -9.17
CA ARG A 20 -32.81 16.38 -8.75
C ARG A 20 -31.84 16.57 -7.59
N PHE A 21 -30.55 16.42 -7.89
CA PHE A 21 -29.50 16.33 -6.87
C PHE A 21 -29.34 17.59 -6.01
N ASP A 22 -29.56 18.79 -6.58
CA ASP A 22 -29.53 20.06 -5.82
C ASP A 22 -30.64 20.13 -4.78
N GLU A 23 -31.85 19.70 -5.13
CA GLU A 23 -32.96 19.60 -4.19
C GLU A 23 -32.68 18.53 -3.12
N ALA A 24 -32.15 17.37 -3.52
CA ALA A 24 -31.77 16.32 -2.59
C ALA A 24 -30.74 16.81 -1.56
N GLU A 25 -29.68 17.50 -2.01
CA GLU A 25 -28.68 18.10 -1.13
C GLU A 25 -29.32 19.10 -0.14
N ALA A 26 -30.24 19.94 -0.61
CA ALA A 26 -30.93 20.92 0.22
C ALA A 26 -31.78 20.25 1.31
N PHE A 27 -32.54 19.21 0.96
CA PHE A 27 -33.36 18.45 1.91
C PHE A 27 -32.49 17.70 2.93
N TYR A 28 -31.44 17.00 2.51
CA TYR A 28 -30.52 16.34 3.44
C TYR A 28 -29.82 17.35 4.35
N SER A 29 -29.42 18.52 3.85
CA SER A 29 -28.80 19.56 4.68
C SER A 29 -29.76 20.08 5.75
N LYS A 30 -31.05 20.27 5.42
CA LYS A 30 -32.08 20.62 6.40
C LYS A 30 -32.29 19.49 7.42
N ALA A 31 -32.29 18.23 6.99
CA ALA A 31 -32.41 17.08 7.89
C ALA A 31 -31.21 16.99 8.87
N ILE A 32 -29.99 17.28 8.39
CA ILE A 32 -28.77 17.29 9.22
C ILE A 32 -28.85 18.35 10.32
N LEU A 33 -29.46 19.52 10.06
CA LEU A 33 -29.66 20.53 11.10
C LEU A 33 -30.56 20.02 12.24
N GLN A 34 -31.47 19.10 11.97
CA GLN A 34 -32.34 18.49 12.97
C GLN A 34 -31.68 17.31 13.68
N GLU A 35 -30.96 16.47 12.93
CA GLU A 35 -30.30 15.25 13.43
C GLU A 35 -28.82 15.20 13.02
N PRO A 36 -27.94 16.02 13.63
CA PRO A 36 -26.56 16.19 13.18
C PRO A 36 -25.66 14.97 13.40
N LYS A 37 -26.12 13.98 14.19
CA LYS A 37 -25.40 12.72 14.45
C LYS A 37 -25.89 11.56 13.58
N GLN A 38 -26.85 11.79 12.68
CA GLN A 38 -27.37 10.72 11.83
C GLN A 38 -26.48 10.47 10.61
N HIS A 39 -25.61 9.47 10.69
CA HIS A 39 -24.65 9.10 9.63
C HIS A 39 -25.27 8.93 8.23
N THR A 40 -26.47 8.33 8.15
CA THR A 40 -27.15 8.09 6.85
C THR A 40 -27.46 9.37 6.08
N LEU A 41 -27.71 10.50 6.77
CA LEU A 41 -27.96 11.78 6.11
C LEU A 41 -26.72 12.31 5.41
N TYR A 42 -25.55 12.20 6.05
CA TYR A 42 -24.28 12.58 5.45
C TYR A 42 -23.94 11.67 4.27
N GLY A 43 -24.12 10.36 4.39
CA GLY A 43 -23.85 9.46 3.26
C GLY A 43 -24.81 9.67 2.07
N ASN A 44 -26.06 10.03 2.32
CA ASN A 44 -27.01 10.38 1.26
C ASN A 44 -26.67 11.74 0.62
N ARG A 45 -26.28 12.74 1.41
CA ARG A 45 -25.81 14.03 0.87
C ARG A 45 -24.51 13.89 0.09
N SER A 46 -23.59 13.04 0.57
CA SER A 46 -22.37 12.65 -0.16
C SER A 46 -22.72 12.10 -1.55
N ALA A 47 -23.70 11.21 -1.63
CA ALA A 47 -24.16 10.68 -2.91
C ALA A 47 -24.72 11.77 -3.84
N ALA A 48 -25.54 12.69 -3.32
CA ALA A 48 -26.09 13.79 -4.11
C ALA A 48 -24.97 14.69 -4.67
N ARG A 49 -24.02 15.08 -3.80
CA ARG A 49 -22.84 15.87 -4.16
C ARG A 49 -21.93 15.18 -5.17
N PHE A 50 -21.77 13.86 -5.05
CA PHE A 50 -21.02 13.07 -6.01
C PHE A 50 -21.63 13.17 -7.43
N HIS A 51 -22.95 13.07 -7.56
CA HIS A 51 -23.62 13.23 -8.86
C HIS A 51 -23.58 14.66 -9.42
N GLN A 52 -23.45 15.66 -8.55
CA GLN A 52 -23.16 17.05 -8.94
C GLN A 52 -21.68 17.29 -9.29
N LYS A 53 -20.81 16.28 -9.21
CA LYS A 53 -19.35 16.38 -9.36
C LYS A 53 -18.65 17.25 -8.31
N LYS A 54 -19.29 17.46 -7.16
CA LYS A 54 -18.71 18.13 -5.98
C LYS A 54 -17.94 17.11 -5.13
N TYR A 55 -16.85 16.59 -5.70
CA TYR A 55 -16.17 15.39 -5.17
C TYR A 55 -15.51 15.63 -3.80
N GLN A 56 -14.91 16.79 -3.55
CA GLN A 56 -14.36 17.14 -2.23
C GLN A 56 -15.44 17.21 -1.15
N GLU A 57 -16.57 17.85 -1.45
CA GLU A 57 -17.69 17.97 -0.52
C GLU A 57 -18.36 16.60 -0.28
N ALA A 58 -18.43 15.77 -1.33
CA ALA A 58 -18.88 14.39 -1.21
C ALA A 58 -17.95 13.57 -0.32
N LEU A 59 -16.62 13.74 -0.45
CA LEU A 59 -15.63 13.08 0.39
C LEU A 59 -15.81 13.48 1.86
N LYS A 60 -15.90 14.78 2.15
CA LYS A 60 -16.09 15.30 3.51
C LYS A 60 -17.34 14.73 4.18
N ASP A 61 -18.45 14.62 3.44
CA ASP A 61 -19.67 14.01 3.95
C ASP A 61 -19.53 12.50 4.15
N ALA A 62 -18.86 11.78 3.24
CA ALA A 62 -18.61 10.35 3.40
C ALA A 62 -17.72 10.07 4.62
N GLU A 63 -16.68 10.87 4.84
CA GLU A 63 -15.81 10.79 6.02
C GLU A 63 -16.59 11.08 7.31
N THR A 64 -17.46 12.08 7.29
CA THR A 64 -18.34 12.38 8.44
C THR A 64 -19.28 11.21 8.70
N ALA A 65 -19.85 10.59 7.67
CA ALA A 65 -20.72 9.43 7.82
C ALA A 65 -19.98 8.23 8.44
N VAL A 66 -18.76 7.93 7.96
CA VAL A 66 -17.90 6.87 8.50
C VAL A 66 -17.44 7.20 9.92
N SER A 67 -17.18 8.46 10.24
CA SER A 67 -16.84 8.87 11.62
C SER A 67 -18.00 8.69 12.58
N LEU A 68 -19.24 8.87 12.13
CA LEU A 68 -20.45 8.70 12.95
C LEU A 68 -20.86 7.24 13.09
N ASP A 69 -20.64 6.42 12.06
CA ASP A 69 -20.79 4.97 12.10
C ASP A 69 -19.67 4.28 11.31
N PRO A 70 -18.58 3.87 11.99
CA PRO A 70 -17.45 3.21 11.34
C PRO A 70 -17.80 1.85 10.72
N THR A 71 -18.92 1.23 11.11
CA THR A 71 -19.34 -0.08 10.63
C THR A 71 -20.28 0.01 9.43
N TRP A 72 -20.60 1.23 8.97
CA TRP A 72 -21.55 1.41 7.89
C TRP A 72 -20.90 1.24 6.51
N ALA A 73 -21.05 0.04 5.92
CA ALA A 73 -20.46 -0.30 4.62
C ALA A 73 -20.78 0.72 3.51
N LYS A 74 -22.01 1.26 3.44
CA LYS A 74 -22.37 2.27 2.43
C LYS A 74 -21.56 3.56 2.59
N GLY A 75 -21.20 3.96 3.81
CA GLY A 75 -20.38 5.14 4.07
C GLY A 75 -18.98 4.97 3.49
N HIS A 76 -18.35 3.82 3.75
CA HIS A 76 -17.08 3.44 3.16
C HIS A 76 -17.14 3.39 1.63
N PHE A 77 -18.24 2.86 1.07
CA PHE A 77 -18.41 2.83 -0.38
C PHE A 77 -18.48 4.25 -0.98
N ARG A 78 -19.22 5.17 -0.35
CA ARG A 78 -19.26 6.58 -0.78
C ARG A 78 -17.89 7.25 -0.69
N LYS A 79 -17.13 6.94 0.38
CA LYS A 79 -15.76 7.43 0.55
C LYS A 79 -14.86 6.93 -0.59
N GLY A 80 -14.95 5.65 -0.93
CA GLY A 80 -14.23 5.05 -2.06
C GLY A 80 -14.58 5.70 -3.41
N GLN A 81 -15.87 5.93 -3.68
CA GLN A 81 -16.31 6.65 -4.88
C GLN A 81 -15.72 8.06 -4.97
N ALA A 82 -15.75 8.81 -3.87
CA ALA A 82 -15.21 10.16 -3.84
C ALA A 82 -13.69 10.17 -4.05
N HIS A 83 -12.93 9.30 -3.38
CA HIS A 83 -11.49 9.17 -3.62
C HIS A 83 -11.16 8.76 -5.07
N GLU A 84 -11.91 7.81 -5.65
CA GLU A 84 -11.72 7.37 -7.04
C GLU A 84 -11.92 8.54 -8.02
N ALA A 85 -12.98 9.34 -7.84
CA ALA A 85 -13.23 10.52 -8.65
C ALA A 85 -12.20 11.65 -8.47
N LEU A 86 -11.47 11.63 -7.36
CA LEU A 86 -10.37 12.54 -7.06
C LEU A 86 -9.00 12.01 -7.49
N HIS A 87 -8.96 10.87 -8.20
CA HIS A 87 -7.72 10.20 -8.60
C HIS A 87 -6.83 9.80 -7.41
N GLN A 88 -7.41 9.56 -6.24
CA GLN A 88 -6.71 9.10 -5.05
C GLN A 88 -6.84 7.58 -4.94
N LEU A 89 -6.23 6.85 -5.88
CA LEU A 89 -6.55 5.43 -6.13
C LEU A 89 -6.27 4.51 -4.93
N ARG A 90 -5.17 4.71 -4.20
CA ARG A 90 -4.86 3.91 -2.99
C ARG A 90 -5.88 4.15 -1.87
N LEU A 91 -6.28 5.41 -1.64
CA LEU A 91 -7.32 5.74 -0.67
C LEU A 91 -8.68 5.17 -1.08
N ALA A 92 -8.99 5.18 -2.38
CA ALA A 92 -10.19 4.56 -2.92
C ALA A 92 -10.20 3.04 -2.73
N GLN A 93 -9.08 2.36 -3.02
CA GLN A 93 -8.91 0.92 -2.82
C GLN A 93 -9.19 0.57 -1.36
N HIS A 94 -8.54 1.25 -0.41
CA HIS A 94 -8.74 0.99 1.03
C HIS A 94 -10.19 1.21 1.46
N ALA A 95 -10.85 2.28 1.01
CA ALA A 95 -12.25 2.51 1.34
C ALA A 95 -13.18 1.42 0.78
N TYR A 96 -12.90 0.89 -0.42
CA TYR A 96 -13.64 -0.26 -0.96
C TYR A 96 -13.33 -1.57 -0.22
N GLU A 97 -12.09 -1.79 0.23
CA GLU A 97 -11.75 -2.93 1.09
C GLU A 97 -12.47 -2.86 2.44
N SER A 98 -12.54 -1.67 3.06
CA SER A 98 -13.34 -1.44 4.28
C SER A 98 -14.84 -1.67 4.01
N THR A 99 -15.34 -1.35 2.81
CA THR A 99 -16.71 -1.68 2.43
C THR A 99 -16.97 -3.19 2.50
N LEU A 100 -16.05 -4.02 1.99
CA LEU A 100 -16.15 -5.48 2.08
C LEU A 100 -16.06 -5.96 3.53
N GLN A 101 -15.12 -5.42 4.31
CA GLN A 101 -14.92 -5.76 5.72
C GLN A 101 -16.20 -5.55 6.55
N HIS A 102 -16.97 -4.51 6.25
CA HIS A 102 -18.20 -4.16 6.94
C HIS A 102 -19.47 -4.76 6.32
N GLY A 103 -19.34 -5.80 5.49
CA GLY A 103 -20.47 -6.56 4.96
C GLY A 103 -21.05 -6.04 3.64
N GLY A 104 -20.40 -5.09 2.98
CA GLY A 104 -20.72 -4.68 1.61
C GLY A 104 -20.21 -5.68 0.57
N ASN A 105 -20.55 -6.96 0.70
CA ASN A 105 -19.97 -8.08 -0.04
C ASN A 105 -20.64 -8.36 -1.40
N LYS A 106 -21.14 -7.32 -2.07
CA LYS A 106 -21.78 -7.46 -3.38
C LYS A 106 -20.73 -7.52 -4.49
N ARG A 107 -21.12 -8.15 -5.61
CA ARG A 107 -20.25 -8.33 -6.79
C ARG A 107 -19.65 -7.01 -7.30
N ASP A 108 -20.43 -5.94 -7.29
CA ASP A 108 -20.00 -4.59 -7.69
C ASP A 108 -18.89 -4.04 -6.80
N VAL A 109 -18.93 -4.28 -5.49
CA VAL A 109 -17.87 -3.84 -4.56
C VAL A 109 -16.59 -4.62 -4.79
N VAL A 110 -16.67 -5.94 -5.00
CA VAL A 110 -15.51 -6.79 -5.29
C VAL A 110 -14.85 -6.38 -6.60
N GLU A 111 -15.65 -6.14 -7.65
CA GLU A 111 -15.15 -5.64 -8.93
C GLU A 111 -14.50 -4.25 -8.78
N LYS A 112 -15.05 -3.38 -7.93
CA LYS A 112 -14.46 -2.07 -7.61
C LYS A 112 -13.12 -2.19 -6.89
N VAL A 113 -12.99 -3.07 -5.89
CA VAL A 113 -11.70 -3.33 -5.23
C VAL A 113 -10.67 -3.81 -6.24
N ALA A 114 -11.01 -4.81 -7.05
CA ALA A 114 -10.09 -5.37 -8.04
C ALA A 114 -9.67 -4.35 -9.09
N ALA A 115 -10.61 -3.57 -9.63
CA ALA A 115 -10.33 -2.54 -10.62
C ALA A 115 -9.47 -1.40 -10.05
N THR A 116 -9.80 -0.91 -8.85
CA THR A 116 -9.06 0.19 -8.21
C THR A 116 -7.67 -0.26 -7.80
N LYS A 117 -7.53 -1.47 -7.25
CA LYS A 117 -6.22 -2.06 -6.95
C LYS A 117 -5.34 -2.18 -8.19
N LYS A 118 -5.88 -2.71 -9.30
CA LYS A 118 -5.14 -2.82 -10.56
C LYS A 118 -4.68 -1.46 -11.08
N ALA A 119 -5.55 -0.44 -10.97
CA ALA A 119 -5.21 0.92 -11.40
C ALA A 119 -4.15 1.56 -10.48
N ALA A 120 -4.28 1.43 -9.17
CA ALA A 120 -3.30 1.92 -8.19
C ALA A 120 -1.94 1.23 -8.34
N ASP A 121 -1.92 -0.10 -8.52
CA ASP A 121 -0.69 -0.86 -8.75
C ASP A 121 0.00 -0.44 -10.06
N LYS A 122 -0.77 -0.08 -11.09
CA LYS A 122 -0.22 0.46 -12.34
C LYS A 122 0.39 1.83 -12.13
N GLU A 123 -0.31 2.73 -11.45
CA GLU A 123 0.17 4.08 -11.15
C GLU A 123 1.47 4.05 -10.34
N ASP A 124 1.55 3.22 -9.30
CA ASP A 124 2.76 3.07 -8.48
C ASP A 124 3.96 2.52 -9.26
N ARG A 125 3.73 1.67 -10.27
CA ARG A 125 4.79 1.19 -11.17
C ARG A 125 5.29 2.28 -12.11
N GLU A 126 4.42 3.17 -12.55
CA GLU A 126 4.73 4.26 -13.47
C GLU A 126 5.20 5.54 -12.74
N ARG A 127 5.02 5.61 -11.41
CA ARG A 127 5.40 6.76 -10.58
C ARG A 127 6.91 7.00 -10.63
N VAL A 128 7.28 8.24 -10.93
CA VAL A 128 8.65 8.73 -10.78
C VAL A 128 8.93 8.88 -9.29
N ILE A 129 10.06 8.32 -8.85
CA ILE A 129 10.46 8.31 -7.45
C ILE A 129 11.46 9.43 -7.23
N HIS A 130 11.12 10.39 -6.35
CA HIS A 130 11.96 11.54 -6.06
C HIS A 130 12.64 11.43 -4.68
N SER A 131 12.10 10.61 -3.79
CA SER A 131 12.65 10.46 -2.44
C SER A 131 12.51 9.04 -1.88
N ARG A 132 13.17 8.82 -0.73
CA ARG A 132 13.06 7.59 0.06
C ARG A 132 11.64 7.37 0.55
N GLU A 133 10.92 8.44 0.88
CA GLU A 133 9.53 8.40 1.30
C GLU A 133 8.61 7.93 0.16
N ASP A 134 8.82 8.44 -1.07
CA ASP A 134 8.10 7.95 -2.26
C ASP A 134 8.32 6.44 -2.45
N TRP A 135 9.57 5.99 -2.37
CA TRP A 135 9.90 4.57 -2.48
C TRP A 135 9.20 3.74 -1.40
N ASN A 136 9.26 4.18 -0.15
CA ASN A 136 8.68 3.46 0.97
C ASN A 136 7.16 3.36 0.85
N GLU A 137 6.50 4.43 0.39
CA GLU A 137 5.07 4.39 0.08
C GLU A 137 4.75 3.35 -1.00
N ILE A 138 5.48 3.36 -2.12
CA ILE A 138 5.29 2.38 -3.21
C ILE A 138 5.52 0.95 -2.69
N TYR A 139 6.66 0.70 -2.06
CA TYR A 139 7.07 -0.63 -1.64
C TYR A 139 6.11 -1.26 -0.62
N THR A 140 5.64 -0.46 0.36
CA THR A 140 4.70 -0.94 1.37
C THR A 140 3.32 -1.29 0.80
N ASN A 141 2.93 -0.64 -0.30
CA ASN A 141 1.69 -0.93 -1.02
C ASN A 141 1.76 -2.17 -1.93
N ILE A 142 2.95 -2.73 -2.18
CA ILE A 142 3.09 -3.94 -3.00
C ILE A 142 2.52 -5.14 -2.25
N SER A 143 1.39 -5.63 -2.74
CA SER A 143 0.74 -6.84 -2.19
C SER A 143 1.31 -8.16 -2.72
N ASP A 144 2.01 -8.13 -3.87
CA ASP A 144 2.63 -9.31 -4.46
C ASP A 144 3.96 -9.64 -3.75
N LYS A 145 3.93 -10.67 -2.91
CA LYS A 145 5.11 -11.18 -2.20
C LYS A 145 6.26 -11.55 -3.15
N LYS A 146 5.98 -12.14 -4.33
CA LYS A 146 7.04 -12.54 -5.27
C LYS A 146 7.73 -11.30 -5.83
N LEU A 147 6.96 -10.27 -6.16
CA LEU A 147 7.52 -9.00 -6.63
C LEU A 147 8.37 -8.33 -5.54
N ARG A 148 7.90 -8.28 -4.28
CA ARG A 148 8.68 -7.70 -3.17
C ARG A 148 10.04 -8.38 -2.99
N LEU A 149 10.05 -9.71 -2.97
CA LEU A 149 11.30 -10.48 -2.86
C LEU A 149 12.20 -10.27 -4.09
N ALA A 150 11.62 -10.21 -5.30
CA ALA A 150 12.38 -9.97 -6.52
C ALA A 150 13.08 -8.61 -6.53
N ILE A 151 12.45 -7.57 -5.99
CA ILE A 151 13.06 -6.23 -5.87
C ILE A 151 14.35 -6.31 -5.08
N LEU A 152 14.31 -6.92 -3.88
CA LEU A 152 15.48 -7.02 -3.00
C LEU A 152 16.63 -7.77 -3.69
N VAL A 153 16.33 -8.90 -4.33
CA VAL A 153 17.32 -9.71 -5.06
C VAL A 153 17.91 -8.94 -6.25
N LYS A 154 17.08 -8.24 -7.02
CA LYS A 154 17.55 -7.50 -8.20
C LYS A 154 18.35 -6.26 -7.81
N PHE A 155 17.95 -5.52 -6.78
CA PHE A 155 18.73 -4.40 -6.24
C PHE A 155 20.07 -4.85 -5.65
N TRP A 156 20.09 -5.99 -4.97
CA TRP A 156 21.35 -6.62 -4.55
C TRP A 156 22.24 -6.95 -5.74
N ASN A 157 21.69 -7.59 -6.77
CA ASN A 157 22.45 -8.00 -7.95
C ASN A 157 22.91 -6.80 -8.80
N ALA A 158 22.16 -5.70 -8.82
CA ALA A 158 22.57 -4.43 -9.45
C ALA A 158 23.69 -3.72 -8.68
N SER A 159 23.84 -4.01 -7.38
CA SER A 159 24.86 -3.40 -6.53
C SER A 159 26.26 -3.97 -6.76
N THR A 160 27.27 -3.13 -6.57
CA THR A 160 28.69 -3.49 -6.54
C THR A 160 28.99 -4.43 -5.37
N LYS A 161 30.13 -5.12 -5.43
CA LYS A 161 30.60 -5.97 -4.33
C LYS A 161 30.71 -5.21 -3.00
N ALA A 162 31.18 -3.96 -3.02
CA ALA A 162 31.32 -3.13 -1.83
C ALA A 162 29.96 -2.74 -1.22
N GLU A 163 28.98 -2.41 -2.07
CA GLU A 163 27.59 -2.15 -1.64
C GLU A 163 26.96 -3.39 -1.01
N ARG A 164 27.06 -4.55 -1.67
CA ARG A 164 26.59 -5.84 -1.12
C ARG A 164 27.26 -6.17 0.21
N PHE A 165 28.56 -5.94 0.33
CA PHE A 165 29.29 -6.13 1.60
C PHE A 165 28.69 -5.26 2.71
N SER A 166 28.43 -3.99 2.42
CA SER A 166 27.80 -3.08 3.37
C SER A 166 26.41 -3.55 3.77
N PHE A 167 25.59 -4.04 2.84
CA PHE A 167 24.24 -4.54 3.13
C PHE A 167 24.31 -5.80 3.98
N PHE A 168 25.18 -6.74 3.61
CA PHE A 168 25.46 -7.96 4.34
C PHE A 168 25.80 -7.67 5.81
N MET A 169 26.71 -6.73 6.02
CA MET A 169 27.14 -6.37 7.37
C MET A 169 26.03 -5.72 8.20
N ARG A 170 25.20 -4.87 7.59
CA ARG A 170 24.01 -4.31 8.24
C ARG A 170 23.00 -5.41 8.61
N PHE A 171 22.74 -6.36 7.72
CA PHE A 171 21.84 -7.49 8.02
C PHE A 171 22.35 -8.34 9.17
N LEU A 172 23.64 -8.68 9.19
CA LEU A 172 24.21 -9.44 10.30
C LEU A 172 24.05 -8.72 11.63
N ALA A 173 24.26 -7.40 11.67
CA ALA A 173 24.06 -6.59 12.88
C ALA A 173 22.59 -6.57 13.33
N ILE A 174 21.64 -6.55 12.38
CA ILE A 174 20.20 -6.63 12.69
C ILE A 174 19.85 -8.00 13.28
N LEU A 175 20.41 -9.08 12.73
CA LEU A 175 20.13 -10.45 13.17
C LEU A 175 20.77 -10.82 14.52
N SER A 176 21.77 -10.06 14.97
CA SER A 176 22.47 -10.25 16.23
C SER A 176 22.01 -9.31 17.34
N ASP A 177 20.81 -8.73 17.21
CA ASP A 177 20.26 -7.71 18.14
C ASP A 177 21.23 -6.52 18.38
N GLY A 178 21.95 -6.11 17.33
CA GLY A 178 22.94 -5.02 17.38
C GLY A 178 24.33 -5.44 17.87
N GLY A 179 24.54 -6.72 18.19
CA GLY A 179 25.87 -7.26 18.51
C GLY A 179 26.78 -7.31 17.28
N THR A 180 28.07 -7.04 17.43
CA THR A 180 29.02 -7.34 16.34
C THR A 180 29.14 -8.85 16.21
N PRO A 181 28.88 -9.46 15.03
CA PRO A 181 29.04 -10.89 14.85
C PRO A 181 30.46 -11.31 15.23
N SER A 182 30.59 -12.37 16.03
CA SER A 182 31.86 -12.86 16.60
C SER A 182 32.90 -13.34 15.56
N ARG A 183 32.60 -13.20 14.26
CA ARG A 183 33.45 -13.58 13.11
C ARG A 183 33.44 -12.54 11.99
N ILE A 184 33.13 -11.27 12.27
CA ILE A 184 33.08 -10.19 11.25
C ILE A 184 34.33 -10.14 10.35
N GLY A 185 35.52 -10.40 10.91
CA GLY A 185 36.79 -10.39 10.17
C GLY A 185 36.99 -11.54 9.17
N ARG A 186 36.07 -12.53 9.12
CA ARG A 186 36.10 -13.60 8.12
C ARG A 186 35.42 -13.23 6.80
N TYR A 187 34.70 -12.10 6.77
CA TYR A 187 33.98 -11.66 5.58
C TYR A 187 34.78 -10.59 4.84
N SER A 188 34.87 -10.70 3.52
CA SER A 188 35.50 -9.71 2.67
C SER A 188 34.57 -9.27 1.54
N THR A 189 34.89 -8.11 0.94
CA THR A 189 34.20 -7.62 -0.25
C THR A 189 34.31 -8.58 -1.43
N GLU A 190 35.41 -9.34 -1.54
CA GLU A 190 35.66 -10.22 -2.69
C GLU A 190 34.62 -11.33 -2.82
N GLN A 191 34.10 -11.79 -1.69
CA GLN A 191 33.08 -12.84 -1.56
C GLN A 191 31.66 -12.37 -1.93
N MET A 192 31.45 -11.07 -2.20
CA MET A 192 30.11 -10.52 -2.39
C MET A 192 29.58 -10.68 -3.83
N GLU A 193 29.32 -11.91 -4.22
CA GLU A 193 28.72 -12.27 -5.51
C GLU A 193 27.20 -12.00 -5.61
N PRO A 194 26.62 -12.00 -6.83
CA PRO A 194 25.17 -11.93 -7.01
C PRO A 194 24.46 -13.16 -6.41
N PHE A 195 23.20 -12.99 -6.00
CA PHE A 195 22.36 -14.13 -5.62
C PHE A 195 21.95 -14.95 -6.85
N PRO A 196 21.94 -16.30 -6.75
CA PRO A 196 21.34 -17.14 -7.76
C PRO A 196 19.82 -16.89 -7.78
N ALA A 197 19.32 -16.32 -8.88
CA ALA A 197 18.01 -15.68 -8.93
C ALA A 197 16.99 -16.38 -9.84
N SER A 198 17.13 -17.69 -10.09
CA SER A 198 16.27 -18.43 -11.04
C SER A 198 14.76 -18.30 -10.76
N ASN A 199 14.37 -18.19 -9.48
CA ASN A 199 12.98 -17.97 -9.07
C ASN A 199 12.45 -16.55 -9.34
N TYR A 200 13.34 -15.60 -9.62
CA TYR A 200 13.07 -14.16 -9.78
C TYR A 200 13.47 -13.61 -11.15
N ASP A 201 14.16 -14.39 -11.98
CA ASP A 201 14.68 -13.96 -13.29
C ASP A 201 13.56 -13.47 -14.22
N THR A 202 12.39 -14.11 -14.19
CA THR A 202 11.24 -13.76 -15.04
C THR A 202 10.44 -12.55 -14.56
N ILE A 203 10.75 -11.98 -13.40
CA ILE A 203 10.04 -10.83 -12.84
C ILE A 203 10.74 -9.56 -13.31
N GLU A 204 10.11 -8.79 -14.19
CA GLU A 204 10.62 -7.49 -14.61
C GLU A 204 10.26 -6.42 -13.58
N LEU A 205 11.25 -5.61 -13.21
CA LEU A 205 11.02 -4.42 -12.39
C LEU A 205 10.66 -3.24 -13.30
N PRO A 206 9.79 -2.33 -12.85
CA PRO A 206 9.59 -1.05 -13.51
C PRO A 206 10.90 -0.26 -13.63
N ASP A 207 11.13 0.33 -14.82
CA ASP A 207 12.34 1.12 -15.10
C ASP A 207 12.51 2.29 -14.13
N THR A 208 11.40 2.90 -13.70
CA THR A 208 11.38 3.99 -12.70
C THR A 208 12.02 3.57 -11.38
N TRP A 209 11.78 2.33 -10.95
CA TRP A 209 12.28 1.80 -9.68
C TRP A 209 13.78 1.50 -9.75
N SER A 210 14.22 0.83 -10.81
CA SER A 210 15.65 0.56 -11.04
C SER A 210 16.44 1.84 -11.25
N THR A 211 15.94 2.77 -12.07
CA THR A 211 16.59 4.07 -12.32
C THR A 211 16.76 4.86 -11.02
N TYR A 212 15.72 4.90 -10.18
CA TYR A 212 15.81 5.54 -8.87
C TYR A 212 16.90 4.89 -8.02
N TYR A 213 16.86 3.56 -7.85
CA TYR A 213 17.84 2.85 -7.04
C TYR A 213 19.29 3.05 -7.52
N ASP A 214 19.52 2.98 -8.84
CA ASP A 214 20.84 3.14 -9.44
C ASP A 214 21.39 4.55 -9.29
N SER A 215 20.52 5.57 -9.18
CA SER A 215 20.91 6.96 -8.95
C SER A 215 21.39 7.25 -7.52
N LEU A 216 21.11 6.35 -6.56
CA LEU A 216 21.41 6.56 -5.16
C LEU A 216 22.88 6.34 -4.82
N ALA A 217 23.40 7.11 -3.86
CA ALA A 217 24.70 6.83 -3.25
C ALA A 217 24.64 5.56 -2.37
N LEU A 218 25.80 4.94 -2.11
CA LEU A 218 25.94 3.73 -1.28
C LEU A 218 25.14 3.79 0.04
N ALA A 219 25.28 4.89 0.79
CA ALA A 219 24.59 5.05 2.07
C ALA A 219 23.06 4.98 1.90
N GLN A 220 22.54 5.64 0.88
CA GLN A 220 21.10 5.68 0.58
C GLN A 220 20.59 4.32 0.06
N LYS A 221 21.37 3.61 -0.77
CA LYS A 221 21.01 2.24 -1.16
C LYS A 221 20.91 1.31 0.06
N GLY A 222 21.84 1.45 1.01
CA GLY A 222 21.81 0.69 2.26
C GLY A 222 20.56 0.96 3.08
N ASP A 223 20.12 2.21 3.11
CA ASP A 223 18.89 2.63 3.80
C ASP A 223 17.64 2.04 3.12
N ILE A 224 17.59 2.04 1.79
CA ILE A 224 16.51 1.40 1.01
C ILE A 224 16.43 -0.10 1.26
N MET A 225 17.58 -0.80 1.25
CA MET A 225 17.65 -2.23 1.53
C MET A 225 17.16 -2.57 2.94
N GLN A 226 17.53 -1.72 3.91
CA GLN A 226 17.08 -1.88 5.29
C GLN A 226 15.57 -1.65 5.43
N ASP A 227 15.03 -0.60 4.82
CA ASP A 227 13.59 -0.32 4.85
C ASP A 227 12.77 -1.47 4.27
N MET A 228 13.21 -2.02 3.12
CA MET A 228 12.55 -3.16 2.49
C MET A 228 12.49 -4.38 3.41
N TYR A 229 13.57 -4.64 4.15
CA TYR A 229 13.63 -5.74 5.11
C TYR A 229 12.80 -5.48 6.36
N THR A 230 12.83 -4.26 6.89
CA THR A 230 12.03 -3.87 8.06
C THR A 230 10.52 -3.96 7.75
N ALA A 231 10.12 -3.56 6.54
CA ALA A 231 8.73 -3.66 6.08
C ALA A 231 8.28 -5.08 5.71
N ALA A 232 9.22 -6.02 5.54
CA ALA A 232 8.91 -7.40 5.19
C ALA A 232 8.20 -8.14 6.33
N SER A 233 7.28 -9.04 5.99
CA SER A 233 6.69 -9.98 6.95
C SER A 233 7.72 -10.96 7.48
N GLU A 234 7.48 -11.58 8.64
CA GLU A 234 8.38 -12.60 9.20
C GLU A 234 8.65 -13.77 8.25
N ALA A 235 7.66 -14.15 7.45
CA ALA A 235 7.81 -15.17 6.41
C ALA A 235 8.72 -14.72 5.26
N GLU A 236 8.67 -13.43 4.89
CA GLU A 236 9.57 -12.86 3.88
C GLU A 236 10.99 -12.68 4.43
N LYS A 237 11.15 -12.17 5.65
CA LYS A 237 12.44 -12.10 6.33
C LYS A 237 13.10 -13.47 6.40
N THR A 238 12.34 -14.51 6.73
CA THR A 238 12.84 -15.90 6.73
C THR A 238 13.34 -16.31 5.34
N THR A 239 12.61 -15.99 4.27
CA THR A 239 13.05 -16.26 2.89
C THR A 239 14.33 -15.50 2.56
N ILE A 240 14.40 -14.19 2.86
CA ILE A 240 15.59 -13.36 2.64
C ILE A 240 16.79 -13.95 3.38
N ILE A 241 16.63 -14.30 4.66
CA ILE A 241 17.69 -14.91 5.47
C ILE A 241 18.13 -16.25 4.87
N ASN A 242 17.20 -17.07 4.38
CA ASN A 242 17.54 -18.35 3.77
C ASN A 242 18.29 -18.18 2.45
N ASP A 243 17.88 -17.23 1.62
CA ASP A 243 18.57 -16.90 0.36
C ASP A 243 19.98 -16.36 0.67
N MET A 244 20.12 -15.53 1.71
CA MET A 244 21.41 -15.07 2.24
C MET A 244 22.25 -16.23 2.81
N LYS A 245 21.65 -17.15 3.57
CA LYS A 245 22.35 -18.32 4.11
C LYS A 245 22.79 -19.28 3.04
N TYR A 246 21.99 -19.47 1.99
CA TYR A 246 22.39 -20.28 0.84
C TYR A 246 23.61 -19.67 0.16
N PHE A 247 23.60 -18.35 -0.05
CA PHE A 247 24.76 -17.62 -0.55
C PHE A 247 25.99 -17.78 0.35
N ILE A 248 25.83 -17.60 1.67
CA ILE A 248 26.88 -17.80 2.66
C ILE A 248 27.40 -19.25 2.64
N HIS A 249 26.51 -20.25 2.58
CA HIS A 249 26.89 -21.66 2.55
C HIS A 249 27.62 -22.05 1.25
N GLN A 250 27.25 -21.45 0.12
CA GLN A 250 28.00 -21.60 -1.13
C GLN A 250 29.39 -20.96 -1.03
N LEU A 251 29.53 -19.83 -0.34
CA LEU A 251 30.85 -19.26 -0.02
C LEU A 251 31.71 -20.17 0.87
N TYR A 252 31.08 -20.98 1.73
CA TYR A 252 31.78 -21.95 2.60
C TYR A 252 32.01 -23.32 1.95
N LYS A 253 31.40 -23.63 0.80
CA LYS A 253 31.62 -24.91 0.09
C LYS A 253 33.00 -25.04 -0.55
N GLU A 254 33.78 -23.95 -0.59
CA GLU A 254 35.15 -23.94 -1.11
C GLU A 254 36.22 -24.14 -0.03
N ASP A 255 35.84 -24.45 1.23
CA ASP A 255 36.80 -24.83 2.28
C ASP A 255 36.83 -26.37 2.42
N PRO A 256 37.77 -27.09 1.78
CA PRO A 256 37.91 -28.55 1.93
C PRO A 256 38.40 -28.98 3.32
N ASP A 257 38.69 -28.03 4.21
CA ASP A 257 39.32 -28.27 5.52
C ASP A 257 38.34 -28.23 6.72
N ASP A 258 37.03 -28.09 6.51
CA ASP A 258 36.03 -28.06 7.59
C ASP A 258 35.43 -29.45 7.95
N ASP A 259 36.04 -30.54 7.44
CA ASP A 259 35.81 -31.93 7.88
C ASP A 259 36.99 -32.44 8.76
N GLU A 260 37.35 -31.74 9.83
CA GLU A 260 38.14 -32.30 10.96
C GLU A 260 37.64 -31.83 12.35
#